data_AF-A0A956KJZ9-F1
#
_entry.id   AF-A0A956KJZ9-F1
#
_cell.length_a   1.000
_cell.length_b   1.000
_cell.length_c   1.000
_cell.angle_alpha   90.00
_cell.angle_beta   90.00
_cell.angle_gamma   90.00
#
_symmetry.space_group_name_H-M   'P 1'
#
loop_
_entity.id
_entity.type
_entity.pdbx_description
1 polymer ?
#
loop_
_entity_poly.entity_id
_entity_poly.type
_entity_poly.pdbx_seq_one_letter_code
_entity_poly.pdbx_strand_id
1 'polypeptide(L)'
;PHAEIVDYALQRGCVLVAASGNDGDRVRYFPAAAEGVIAVGSVGPSGAPSSFSSRGDHVVVSAPGEKIWSATLDDGYRHNTGTSFAAPFVTGACALLLARAARYGQPLSGEDLRELLRVTAKPFAAGLDHTGCGAGILDISAALAALEQVLATRSRSRLVRAPAHP
;
A
#
# COMPACT_ATOMS: atom_id res chain seq x y z
N PRO A 1 12.92 17.69 -4.44
CA PRO A 1 14.11 16.79 -4.34
C PRO A 1 13.68 15.33 -4.60
N HIS A 2 14.53 14.52 -5.24
CA HIS A 2 14.26 13.11 -5.58
C HIS A 2 13.29 12.81 -6.75
N ALA A 3 12.72 13.82 -7.42
CA ALA A 3 11.79 13.60 -8.54
C ALA A 3 12.44 12.75 -9.65
N GLU A 4 13.65 13.10 -10.09
CA GLU A 4 14.35 12.36 -11.15
C GLU A 4 14.57 10.87 -10.82
N ILE A 5 14.94 10.54 -9.57
CA ILE A 5 15.17 9.14 -9.18
C ILE A 5 13.88 8.37 -8.95
N VAL A 6 12.83 9.03 -8.46
CA VAL A 6 11.49 8.46 -8.33
C VAL A 6 10.93 8.16 -9.71
N ASP A 7 10.96 9.13 -10.62
CA ASP A 7 10.47 8.99 -11.99
C ASP A 7 11.23 7.90 -12.75
N TYR A 8 12.56 7.88 -12.62
CA TYR A 8 13.39 6.81 -13.18
C TYR A 8 12.94 5.42 -12.70
N ALA A 9 12.76 5.24 -11.38
CA ALA A 9 12.35 3.95 -10.83
C ALA A 9 10.93 3.55 -11.30
N LEU A 10 9.98 4.49 -11.29
CA LEU A 10 8.61 4.26 -11.75
C LEU A 10 8.57 3.86 -13.24
N GLN A 11 9.34 4.56 -14.10
CA GLN A 11 9.46 4.23 -15.52
C GLN A 11 10.07 2.85 -15.78
N ARG A 12 10.83 2.31 -14.82
CA ARG A 12 11.38 0.95 -14.86
C ARG A 12 10.44 -0.10 -14.27
N GLY A 13 9.22 0.29 -13.89
CA GLY A 13 8.21 -0.60 -13.31
C GLY A 13 8.44 -0.91 -11.84
N CYS A 14 9.30 -0.16 -11.14
CA CYS A 14 9.48 -0.33 -9.69
C CYS A 14 8.24 0.17 -8.94
N VAL A 15 7.85 -0.56 -7.90
CA VAL A 15 6.84 -0.13 -6.94
C VAL A 15 7.55 0.56 -5.79
N LEU A 16 7.24 1.84 -5.58
CA LEU A 16 7.82 2.63 -4.51
C LEU A 16 6.81 2.76 -3.37
N VAL A 17 7.21 2.35 -2.17
CA VAL A 17 6.42 2.45 -0.93
C VAL A 17 7.23 3.27 0.06
N ALA A 18 6.61 4.26 0.70
CA ALA A 18 7.29 5.14 1.63
C ALA A 18 6.41 5.54 2.82
N ALA A 19 7.04 5.72 3.97
CA ALA A 19 6.40 6.19 5.20
C ALA A 19 6.00 7.67 5.07
N SER A 20 4.81 8.05 5.53
CA SER A 20 4.28 9.41 5.34
C SER A 20 4.93 10.48 6.21
N GLY A 21 5.61 10.10 7.30
CA GLY A 21 6.19 11.02 8.29
C GLY A 21 5.68 10.76 9.71
N ASN A 22 6.38 11.27 10.72
CA ASN A 22 6.10 11.01 12.14
C ASN A 22 5.88 12.29 12.97
N ASP A 23 5.55 13.40 12.32
CA ASP A 23 5.46 14.72 12.95
C ASP A 23 4.01 15.12 13.28
N GLY A 24 3.02 14.28 12.94
CA GLY A 24 1.59 14.53 13.21
C GLY A 24 1.00 15.72 12.45
N ASP A 25 1.75 16.22 11.47
CA ASP A 25 1.46 17.43 10.72
C ASP A 25 0.83 17.12 9.35
N ARG A 26 0.74 18.17 8.50
CA ARG A 26 0.29 18.05 7.10
C ARG A 26 1.41 18.34 6.10
N VAL A 27 2.66 18.25 6.56
CA VAL A 27 3.83 18.53 5.72
C VAL A 27 4.02 17.35 4.75
N ARG A 28 4.38 17.68 3.50
CA ARG A 28 4.68 16.69 2.47
C ARG A 28 6.13 16.24 2.60
N TYR A 29 6.35 15.06 3.17
CA TYR A 29 7.67 14.42 3.22
C TYR A 29 7.94 13.66 1.92
N PHE A 30 9.11 13.90 1.31
CA PHE A 30 9.55 13.18 0.11
C PHE A 30 10.48 12.02 0.51
N PRO A 31 10.40 10.85 -0.16
CA PRO A 31 9.68 10.60 -1.41
C PRO A 31 8.19 10.22 -1.27
N ALA A 32 7.63 10.07 -0.06
CA ALA A 32 6.24 9.66 0.11
C ALA A 32 5.23 10.57 -0.62
N ALA A 33 5.45 11.88 -0.61
CA ALA A 33 4.60 12.84 -1.29
C ALA A 33 4.80 12.94 -2.82
N ALA A 34 5.75 12.20 -3.40
CA ALA A 34 5.93 12.17 -4.85
C ALA A 34 4.81 11.40 -5.55
N GLU A 35 4.44 11.84 -6.74
CA GLU A 35 3.44 11.15 -7.56
C GLU A 35 3.88 9.72 -7.87
N GLY A 36 2.92 8.78 -7.91
CA GLY A 36 3.18 7.35 -8.09
C GLY A 36 3.69 6.61 -6.84
N VAL A 37 4.25 7.29 -5.82
CA VAL A 37 4.73 6.64 -4.59
C VAL A 37 3.57 6.28 -3.67
N ILE A 38 3.52 5.03 -3.22
CA ILE A 38 2.54 4.54 -2.25
C ILE A 38 2.94 5.05 -0.85
N ALA A 39 2.41 6.21 -0.46
CA ALA A 39 2.60 6.77 0.87
C ALA A 39 1.75 6.04 1.91
N VAL A 40 2.37 5.68 3.03
CA VAL A 40 1.78 4.84 4.08
C VAL A 40 1.69 5.60 5.40
N GLY A 41 0.46 5.75 5.90
CA GLY A 41 0.17 6.25 7.25
C GLY A 41 0.20 5.15 8.31
N SER A 42 0.11 5.54 9.58
CA SER A 42 0.14 4.61 10.72
C SER A 42 -1.20 4.55 11.44
N VAL A 43 -1.60 3.35 11.87
CA VAL A 43 -2.64 3.13 12.89
C VAL A 43 -2.09 2.43 14.12
N GLY A 44 -2.72 2.70 15.26
CA GLY A 44 -2.53 1.96 16.50
C GLY A 44 -3.34 0.66 16.58
N PRO A 45 -3.20 -0.10 17.70
CA PRO A 45 -3.88 -1.38 17.87
C PRO A 45 -5.41 -1.31 17.86
N SER A 46 -6.00 -0.14 18.16
CA SER A 46 -7.44 0.10 18.06
C SER A 46 -7.93 0.32 16.62
N GLY A 47 -7.02 0.43 15.66
CA GLY A 47 -7.32 0.86 14.29
C GLY A 47 -7.48 2.37 14.13
N ALA A 48 -7.28 3.16 15.20
CA ALA A 48 -7.27 4.61 15.09
C ALA A 48 -5.98 5.11 14.43
N PRO A 49 -6.05 6.16 13.58
CA PRO A 49 -4.85 6.82 13.07
C PRO A 49 -3.93 7.26 14.21
N SER A 50 -2.64 6.95 14.09
CA SER A 50 -1.64 7.36 15.06
C SER A 50 -1.51 8.87 15.10
N SER A 51 -1.40 9.47 16.30
CA SER A 51 -1.31 10.93 16.46
C SER A 51 -0.08 11.53 15.78
N PHE A 52 1.01 10.79 15.73
CA PHE A 52 2.25 11.19 15.05
C PHE A 52 2.22 10.99 13.53
N SER A 53 1.25 10.27 12.97
CA SER A 53 1.25 9.99 11.53
C SER A 53 1.02 11.28 10.75
N SER A 54 2.01 11.73 9.99
CA SER A 54 1.83 12.87 9.08
C SER A 54 0.76 12.54 8.04
N ARG A 55 -0.06 13.54 7.71
CA ARG A 55 -1.32 13.39 6.97
C ARG A 55 -1.31 14.19 5.67
N GLY A 56 -2.06 13.73 4.67
CA GLY A 56 -2.26 14.46 3.43
C GLY A 56 -3.06 13.69 2.40
N ASP A 57 -3.42 14.37 1.31
CA ASP A 57 -4.07 13.76 0.14
C ASP A 57 -3.22 12.71 -0.58
N HIS A 58 -1.90 12.76 -0.40
CA HIS A 58 -0.93 11.84 -1.00
C HIS A 58 -0.87 10.49 -0.26
N VAL A 59 -1.32 10.41 0.98
CA VAL A 59 -1.37 9.16 1.75
C VAL A 59 -2.37 8.22 1.09
N VAL A 60 -1.91 7.04 0.68
CA VAL A 60 -2.76 6.06 -0.04
C VAL A 60 -3.58 5.24 0.94
N VAL A 61 -2.91 4.69 1.96
CA VAL A 61 -3.48 3.76 2.93
C VAL A 61 -2.71 3.84 4.23
N SER A 62 -3.35 3.54 5.36
CA SER A 62 -2.68 3.37 6.64
C SER A 62 -2.48 1.89 6.97
N ALA A 63 -1.44 1.57 7.73
CA ALA A 63 -1.17 0.20 8.19
C ALA A 63 -0.71 0.21 9.66
N PRO A 64 -0.67 -0.96 10.34
CA PRO A 64 -0.21 -1.03 11.73
C PRO A 64 1.18 -0.43 11.87
N GLY A 65 1.32 0.60 12.71
CA GLY A 65 2.59 1.30 12.92
C GLY A 65 2.90 1.63 14.37
N GLU A 66 2.03 1.27 15.33
CA GLU A 66 2.33 1.36 16.76
C GLU A 66 2.56 -0.01 17.37
N LYS A 67 3.56 -0.10 18.27
CA LYS A 67 3.87 -1.34 19.00
C LYS A 67 4.07 -2.52 18.04
N ILE A 68 4.81 -2.29 16.97
CA ILE A 68 5.17 -3.32 16.00
C ILE A 68 6.40 -4.06 16.52
N TRP A 69 6.27 -5.38 16.65
CA TRP A 69 7.37 -6.24 17.02
C TRP A 69 8.35 -6.36 15.85
N SER A 70 9.60 -5.94 16.03
CA SER A 70 10.63 -6.03 15.00
C SER A 70 11.95 -6.52 15.57
N ALA A 71 12.74 -7.18 14.73
CA ALA A 71 14.09 -7.62 15.07
C ALA A 71 15.00 -6.42 15.40
N THR A 72 15.99 -6.66 16.23
CA THR A 72 17.05 -5.71 16.61
C THR A 72 18.42 -6.26 16.21
N LEU A 73 19.47 -5.41 16.23
CA LEU A 73 20.82 -5.80 15.79
C LEU A 73 21.52 -6.76 16.77
N ASP A 74 21.04 -6.85 18.01
CA ASP A 74 21.53 -7.69 19.10
C ASP A 74 20.79 -9.03 19.19
N ASP A 75 20.41 -9.60 18.03
CA ASP A 75 19.68 -10.87 17.90
C ASP A 75 18.39 -10.97 18.75
N GLY A 76 17.79 -9.81 19.03
CA GLY A 76 16.59 -9.66 19.83
C GLY A 76 15.39 -9.16 19.04
N TYR A 77 14.34 -8.83 19.80
CA TYR A 77 13.15 -8.18 19.28
C TYR A 77 12.68 -7.10 20.24
N ARG A 78 12.10 -6.05 19.69
CA ARG A 78 11.45 -5.01 20.49
C ARG A 78 10.22 -4.45 19.80
N HIS A 79 9.36 -3.81 20.58
CA HIS A 79 8.29 -2.99 20.03
C HIS A 79 8.84 -1.67 19.51
N ASN A 80 8.44 -1.30 18.31
CA ASN A 80 8.72 -0.01 17.70
C ASN A 80 7.45 0.65 17.20
N THR A 81 7.53 1.98 17.07
CA THR A 81 6.40 2.81 16.67
C THR A 81 6.87 3.83 15.63
N GLY A 82 6.10 3.99 14.56
CA GLY A 82 6.34 4.94 13.48
C GLY A 82 5.75 4.48 12.16
N THR A 83 5.50 5.42 11.24
CA THR A 83 5.11 5.12 9.85
C THR A 83 6.17 4.29 9.12
N SER A 84 7.44 4.36 9.56
CA SER A 84 8.53 3.47 9.13
C SER A 84 8.25 1.98 9.38
N PHE A 85 7.43 1.65 10.39
CA PHE A 85 7.03 0.28 10.70
C PHE A 85 5.69 -0.10 10.04
N ALA A 86 4.91 0.88 9.59
CA ALA A 86 3.71 0.66 8.78
C ALA A 86 4.05 0.36 7.31
N ALA A 87 5.02 1.08 6.72
CA ALA A 87 5.39 0.93 5.32
C ALA A 87 5.78 -0.50 4.89
N PRO A 88 6.50 -1.31 5.72
CA PRO A 88 6.79 -2.70 5.40
C PRO A 88 5.55 -3.60 5.25
N PHE A 89 4.46 -3.36 5.99
CA PHE A 89 3.22 -4.12 5.82
C PHE A 89 2.62 -3.92 4.43
N VAL A 90 2.57 -2.67 3.96
CA VAL A 90 2.08 -2.34 2.62
C VAL A 90 3.03 -2.86 1.54
N THR A 91 4.35 -2.79 1.79
CA THR A 91 5.36 -3.38 0.88
C THR A 91 5.16 -4.89 0.72
N GLY A 92 4.95 -5.62 1.82
CA GLY A 92 4.64 -7.05 1.79
C GLY A 92 3.33 -7.36 1.07
N ALA A 93 2.29 -6.53 1.27
CA ALA A 93 1.03 -6.68 0.54
C ALA A 93 1.20 -6.48 -0.97
N CYS A 94 1.91 -5.44 -1.40
CA CYS A 94 2.26 -5.22 -2.81
C CYS A 94 2.99 -6.44 -3.40
N ALA A 95 4.00 -6.97 -2.69
CA ALA A 95 4.74 -8.13 -3.14
C ALA A 95 3.85 -9.37 -3.31
N LEU A 96 2.91 -9.61 -2.39
CA LEU A 96 1.96 -10.72 -2.48
C LEU A 96 0.98 -10.57 -3.66
N LEU A 97 0.48 -9.36 -3.90
CA LEU A 97 -0.39 -9.06 -5.06
C LEU A 97 0.35 -9.25 -6.38
N LEU A 98 1.59 -8.74 -6.49
CA LEU A 98 2.46 -8.94 -7.65
C LEU A 98 2.73 -10.42 -7.91
N ALA A 99 3.13 -11.17 -6.88
CA ALA A 99 3.40 -12.59 -6.99
C ALA A 99 2.15 -13.36 -7.43
N ARG A 100 0.98 -13.03 -6.87
CA ARG A 100 -0.28 -13.65 -7.26
C ARG A 100 -0.61 -13.38 -8.72
N ALA A 101 -0.54 -12.13 -9.17
CA ALA A 101 -0.87 -11.75 -10.53
C ALA A 101 0.10 -12.37 -11.57
N ALA A 102 1.39 -12.45 -11.22
CA ALA A 102 2.40 -13.12 -12.03
C ALA A 102 2.10 -14.60 -12.29
N ARG A 103 1.53 -15.33 -11.30
CA ARG A 103 1.11 -16.73 -11.49
C ARG A 103 0.05 -16.93 -12.56
N TYR A 104 -0.69 -15.87 -12.91
CA TYR A 104 -1.71 -15.87 -13.96
C TYR A 104 -1.22 -15.20 -15.26
N GLY A 105 0.06 -14.81 -15.34
CA GLY A 105 0.62 -14.10 -16.49
C GLY A 105 -0.02 -12.72 -16.72
N GLN A 106 -0.49 -12.08 -15.64
CA GLN A 106 -1.13 -10.76 -15.68
C GLN A 106 -0.37 -9.82 -14.75
N PRO A 107 0.72 -9.16 -15.19
CA PRO A 107 1.49 -8.26 -14.34
C PRO A 107 0.63 -7.06 -13.88
N LEU A 108 0.88 -6.58 -12.67
CA LEU A 108 0.28 -5.36 -12.12
C LEU A 108 1.28 -4.21 -12.21
N SER A 109 0.79 -3.03 -12.57
CA SER A 109 1.53 -1.78 -12.45
C SER A 109 1.52 -1.24 -11.01
N GLY A 110 2.37 -0.27 -10.72
CA GLY A 110 2.31 0.46 -9.45
C GLY A 110 0.96 1.18 -9.25
N GLU A 111 0.32 1.63 -10.33
CA GLU A 111 -1.00 2.25 -10.30
C GLU A 111 -2.11 1.23 -9.98
N ASP A 112 -2.05 0.03 -10.57
CA ASP A 112 -2.98 -1.06 -10.22
C ASP A 112 -2.90 -1.41 -8.73
N LEU A 113 -1.68 -1.46 -8.17
CA LEU A 113 -1.47 -1.71 -6.74
C LEU A 113 -2.00 -0.57 -5.87
N ARG A 114 -1.73 0.69 -6.24
CA ARG A 114 -2.26 1.87 -5.55
C ARG A 114 -3.79 1.80 -5.48
N GLU A 115 -4.42 1.52 -6.62
CA GLU A 115 -5.88 1.47 -6.70
C GLU A 115 -6.45 0.30 -5.90
N LEU A 116 -5.89 -0.91 -6.05
CA LEU A 116 -6.31 -2.08 -5.27
C LEU A 116 -6.23 -1.80 -3.77
N LEU A 117 -5.09 -1.29 -3.28
CA LEU A 117 -4.93 -0.94 -1.87
C LEU A 117 -5.96 0.09 -1.41
N ARG A 118 -6.26 1.09 -2.25
CA ARG A 118 -7.20 2.18 -1.94
C ARG A 118 -8.64 1.68 -1.85
N VAL A 119 -9.10 0.91 -2.85
CA VAL A 119 -10.52 0.49 -2.93
C VAL A 119 -10.86 -0.67 -2.01
N THR A 120 -9.86 -1.44 -1.58
CA THR A 120 -10.08 -2.56 -0.65
C THR A 120 -9.69 -2.24 0.79
N ALA A 121 -9.23 -1.02 1.07
CA ALA A 121 -8.89 -0.62 2.43
C ALA A 121 -10.09 -0.77 3.36
N LYS A 122 -9.86 -1.33 4.54
CA LYS A 122 -10.85 -1.36 5.61
C LYS A 122 -11.12 0.06 6.09
N PRO A 123 -12.39 0.53 6.15
CA PRO A 123 -12.70 1.86 6.67
C PRO A 123 -12.23 2.05 8.11
N PHE A 124 -11.85 3.29 8.45
CA PHE A 124 -11.64 3.66 9.85
C PHE A 124 -12.95 3.57 10.63
N ALA A 125 -12.85 3.36 11.95
CA ALA A 125 -14.02 3.37 12.81
C ALA A 125 -14.71 4.75 12.77
N ALA A 126 -16.04 4.74 12.82
CA ALA A 126 -16.84 5.97 12.83
C ALA A 126 -16.47 6.87 14.03
N GLY A 127 -16.52 8.19 13.81
CA GLY A 127 -16.23 9.19 14.85
C GLY A 127 -14.74 9.51 15.05
N LEU A 128 -13.83 8.85 14.34
CA LEU A 128 -12.41 9.18 14.35
C LEU A 128 -12.09 10.26 13.30
N ASP A 129 -11.26 11.24 13.65
CA ASP A 129 -10.63 12.11 12.64
C ASP A 129 -9.54 11.35 11.89
N HIS A 130 -9.81 11.06 10.63
CA HIS A 130 -8.94 10.35 9.70
C HIS A 130 -8.63 11.20 8.45
N THR A 131 -8.82 12.52 8.55
CA THR A 131 -8.62 13.44 7.43
C THR A 131 -7.16 13.41 6.97
N GLY A 132 -6.92 12.87 5.77
CA GLY A 132 -5.57 12.74 5.22
C GLY A 132 -4.80 11.50 5.69
N CYS A 133 -5.47 10.48 6.23
CA CYS A 133 -4.86 9.21 6.64
C CYS A 133 -4.95 8.12 5.54
N GLY A 134 -5.25 8.52 4.31
CA GLY A 134 -5.53 7.61 3.18
C GLY A 134 -6.92 7.02 3.20
N ALA A 135 -7.17 6.06 2.31
CA ALA A 135 -8.50 5.50 2.08
C ALA A 135 -9.01 4.57 3.18
N GLY A 136 -8.15 4.18 4.12
CA GLY A 136 -8.48 3.26 5.20
C GLY A 136 -7.25 2.54 5.72
N ILE A 137 -7.48 1.41 6.37
CA ILE A 137 -6.47 0.51 6.91
C ILE A 137 -6.24 -0.62 5.91
N LEU A 138 -4.98 -1.00 5.67
CA LEU A 138 -4.59 -2.12 4.81
C LEU A 138 -5.41 -3.38 5.13
N ASP A 139 -6.12 -3.90 4.13
CA ASP A 139 -6.79 -5.20 4.17
C ASP A 139 -6.30 -6.05 3.00
N ILE A 140 -5.30 -6.88 3.26
CA ILE A 140 -4.70 -7.73 2.25
C ILE A 140 -5.63 -8.85 1.77
N SER A 141 -6.55 -9.30 2.63
CA SER A 141 -7.51 -10.34 2.28
C SER A 141 -8.50 -9.82 1.25
N ALA A 142 -9.05 -8.61 1.49
CA ALA A 142 -9.92 -7.93 0.55
C ALA A 142 -9.18 -7.60 -0.76
N ALA A 143 -7.93 -7.12 -0.69
CA ALA A 143 -7.11 -6.84 -1.86
C ALA A 143 -6.88 -8.08 -2.74
N LEU A 144 -6.51 -9.21 -2.14
CA LEU A 144 -6.35 -10.48 -2.85
C LEU A 144 -7.67 -10.97 -3.46
N ALA A 145 -8.78 -10.89 -2.72
CA ALA A 145 -10.09 -11.29 -3.22
C ALA A 145 -10.53 -10.45 -4.43
N ALA A 146 -10.33 -9.14 -4.39
CA ALA A 146 -10.62 -8.24 -5.51
C ALA A 146 -9.73 -8.56 -6.72
N LEU A 147 -8.43 -8.80 -6.49
CA LEU A 147 -7.51 -9.21 -7.56
C LEU A 147 -7.97 -10.51 -8.23
N GLU A 148 -8.37 -11.54 -7.47
CA GLU A 148 -8.86 -12.80 -8.04
C GLU A 148 -10.07 -12.61 -8.95
N GLN A 149 -11.00 -11.72 -8.59
CA GLN A 149 -12.16 -11.40 -9.43
C GLN A 149 -11.74 -10.76 -10.77
N VAL A 150 -10.76 -9.85 -10.74
CA VAL A 150 -10.21 -9.23 -11.94
C VAL A 150 -9.49 -10.26 -12.82
N LEU A 151 -8.63 -11.09 -12.23
CA LEU A 151 -7.87 -12.12 -12.94
C LEU A 151 -8.80 -13.14 -13.62
N ALA A 152 -9.85 -13.58 -12.92
CA ALA A 152 -10.86 -14.50 -13.44
C ALA A 152 -11.64 -13.90 -14.62
N THR A 153 -12.02 -12.63 -14.52
CA THR A 153 -12.76 -11.92 -15.57
C THR A 153 -11.91 -11.80 -16.85
N ARG A 154 -10.64 -11.40 -16.72
CA ARG A 154 -9.68 -11.29 -17.84
C ARG A 154 -9.36 -12.63 -18.50
N SER A 155 -9.35 -13.71 -17.73
CA SER A 155 -9.15 -15.07 -18.25
C SER A 155 -10.35 -15.55 -19.08
N ARG A 156 -11.58 -15.27 -18.60
CA ARG A 156 -12.81 -15.57 -19.36
C ARG A 156 -12.93 -14.76 -20.64
N SER A 157 -12.57 -13.47 -20.63
CA SER A 157 -12.61 -12.64 -21.84
C SER A 157 -11.61 -13.08 -22.91
N ARG A 158 -10.49 -13.72 -22.54
CA ARG A 158 -9.54 -14.31 -23.50
C ARG A 158 -10.07 -15.59 -24.14
N LEU A 159 -10.75 -16.46 -23.38
CA LEU A 159 -11.33 -17.71 -23.90
C LEU A 159 -12.47 -17.45 -24.90
N VAL A 160 -13.30 -16.44 -24.67
CA VAL A 160 -14.40 -16.07 -25.58
C VAL A 160 -13.90 -15.44 -26.89
N ARG A 161 -12.66 -14.95 -26.92
CA ARG A 161 -12.04 -14.33 -28.11
C ARG A 161 -11.14 -15.27 -28.92
N ALA A 162 -10.99 -16.53 -28.53
CA ALA A 162 -10.28 -17.50 -29.35
C ALA A 162 -11.12 -17.81 -30.61
N PRO A 163 -10.62 -17.61 -31.84
CA PRO A 163 -11.36 -17.97 -33.03
C PRO A 163 -11.59 -19.49 -33.03
N ALA A 164 -12.83 -19.91 -33.26
CA ALA A 164 -13.12 -21.30 -33.62
C ALA A 164 -12.35 -21.58 -34.93
N HIS A 165 -11.27 -22.36 -34.83
CA HIS A 165 -10.55 -22.78 -36.03
C HIS A 165 -11.44 -23.71 -36.87
N PRO A 166 -11.37 -23.60 -38.21
CA PRO A 166 -12.17 -24.38 -39.15
C PRO A 166 -11.78 -25.87 -39.18
#